data_AF-X0T0W7-F1
#
_entry.id   AF-X0T0W7-F1
#
_cell.length_a   1.000
_cell.length_b   1.000
_cell.length_c   1.000
_cell.angle_alpha   90.00
_cell.angle_beta   90.00
_cell.angle_gamma   90.00
#
_symmetry.space_group_name_H-M   'P 1'
#
loop_
_entity.id
_entity.type
_entity.pdbx_description
1 polymer ?
#
loop_
_entity_poly.entity_id
_entity_poly.type
_entity_poly.pdbx_seq_one_letter_code
_entity_poly.pdbx_strand_id
1 'polypeptide(L)'
;MRDGAGGDPLGIVVYSHPPLELSLRNRATGGVFSRNPKRLNRSLRILRRLVIHPDLRGCGLGHYLVRKTLPLVGTEYVECLAAMGEFNPVFEKAGMQRIGQYDIPEKRKAALEALRDMDVDPNSRVFPMQVCRRRRVREIVSRVVYDWYAATTGGGECRVARQSPRLLAQTFRGVICSRPVYYLWRKKTAA
;
A
#
# COMPACT_ATOMS: atom_id res chain seq x y z
N MET A 1 15.05 -13.56 -7.78
CA MET A 1 16.43 -13.87 -7.34
C MET A 1 16.37 -15.15 -6.52
N ARG A 2 17.33 -16.06 -6.72
CA ARG A 2 17.40 -17.36 -6.05
C ARG A 2 18.79 -17.56 -5.48
N ASP A 3 18.90 -18.46 -4.51
CA ASP A 3 20.20 -18.92 -3.99
C ASP A 3 20.82 -19.93 -4.96
N GLY A 4 21.71 -19.48 -5.85
CA GLY A 4 22.30 -20.31 -6.89
C GLY A 4 21.32 -20.83 -7.97
N ALA A 5 21.80 -21.75 -8.80
CA ALA A 5 21.00 -22.39 -9.85
C ALA A 5 20.11 -23.48 -9.25
N GLY A 6 18.85 -23.14 -8.97
CA GLY A 6 17.83 -24.08 -8.49
C GLY A 6 17.44 -23.94 -7.01
N GLY A 7 18.15 -23.13 -6.23
CA GLY A 7 17.81 -22.92 -4.82
C GLY A 7 16.60 -22.03 -4.58
N ASP A 8 16.37 -21.74 -3.30
CA ASP A 8 15.18 -21.07 -2.81
C ASP A 8 15.06 -19.61 -3.29
N PRO A 9 13.84 -19.12 -3.53
CA PRO A 9 13.62 -17.75 -3.96
C PRO A 9 13.94 -16.75 -2.84
N LEU A 10 15.14 -16.16 -2.90
CA LEU A 10 15.60 -15.13 -1.97
C LEU A 10 14.89 -13.78 -2.14
N GLY A 11 14.35 -13.50 -3.33
CA GLY A 11 13.69 -12.23 -3.61
C GLY A 11 12.75 -12.27 -4.81
N ILE A 12 11.57 -11.67 -4.64
CA ILE A 12 10.47 -11.67 -5.60
C ILE A 12 9.99 -10.23 -5.82
N VAL A 13 9.85 -9.83 -7.09
CA VAL A 13 9.14 -8.61 -7.49
C VAL A 13 7.97 -9.00 -8.36
N VAL A 14 6.80 -8.42 -8.08
CA VAL A 14 5.57 -8.66 -8.83
C VAL A 14 5.14 -7.36 -9.47
N TYR A 15 5.00 -7.40 -10.79
CA TYR A 15 4.41 -6.34 -11.60
C TYR A 15 3.00 -6.74 -12.01
N SER A 16 2.07 -5.79 -12.04
CA SER A 16 0.69 -6.02 -12.48
C SER A 16 0.14 -4.82 -13.24
N HIS A 17 -1.08 -4.97 -13.75
CA HIS A 17 -1.85 -3.83 -14.24
C HIS A 17 -2.17 -2.87 -13.08
N PRO A 18 -2.06 -1.56 -13.30
CA PRO A 18 -2.36 -0.54 -12.30
C PRO A 18 -3.87 -0.39 -12.08
N PRO A 19 -4.31 0.19 -10.94
CA PRO A 19 -5.69 0.60 -10.78
C PRO A 19 -6.06 1.68 -11.80
N LEU A 20 -7.33 1.69 -12.22
CA LEU A 20 -7.82 2.61 -13.25
C LEU A 20 -7.55 4.07 -12.88
N GLU A 21 -7.74 4.45 -11.62
CA GLU A 21 -7.55 5.82 -11.15
C GLU A 21 -6.66 5.86 -9.91
N LEU A 22 -5.73 6.81 -9.91
CA LEU A 22 -4.89 7.12 -8.76
C LEU A 22 -4.55 8.62 -8.77
N SER A 23 -4.98 9.34 -7.73
CA SER A 23 -4.92 10.80 -7.70
C SER A 23 -3.50 11.35 -7.90
N LEU A 24 -2.51 10.77 -7.23
CA LEU A 24 -1.12 11.19 -7.34
C LEU A 24 -0.51 10.90 -8.72
N ARG A 25 -0.89 9.80 -9.38
CA ARG A 25 -0.49 9.51 -10.76
C ARG A 25 -1.08 10.55 -11.71
N ASN A 26 -2.37 10.82 -11.58
CA ASN A 26 -3.05 11.78 -12.45
C ASN A 26 -2.41 13.18 -12.30
N ARG A 27 -2.06 13.58 -11.07
CA ARG A 27 -1.30 14.81 -10.84
C ARG A 27 0.09 14.77 -11.48
N ALA A 28 0.85 13.69 -11.27
CA ALA A 28 2.21 13.55 -11.80
C ALA A 28 2.30 13.46 -13.32
N THR A 29 1.24 12.97 -13.96
CA THR A 29 1.19 12.70 -15.41
C THR A 29 0.30 13.71 -16.15
N GLY A 30 -0.19 14.76 -15.49
CA GLY A 30 -1.08 15.75 -16.11
C GLY A 30 -2.41 15.16 -16.60
N GLY A 31 -2.90 14.08 -15.98
CA GLY A 31 -4.17 13.43 -16.34
C GLY A 31 -4.14 12.59 -17.61
N VAL A 32 -2.96 12.35 -18.20
CA VAL A 32 -2.79 11.63 -19.47
C VAL A 32 -3.42 10.23 -19.49
N PHE A 33 -3.49 9.57 -18.33
CA PHE A 33 -4.06 8.23 -18.17
C PHE A 33 -5.49 8.21 -17.61
N SER A 34 -6.05 9.36 -17.24
CA SER A 34 -7.38 9.44 -16.62
C SER A 34 -8.45 8.96 -17.57
N ARG A 35 -9.33 8.08 -17.08
CA ARG A 35 -10.43 7.44 -17.82
C ARG A 35 -10.01 6.73 -19.12
N ASN A 36 -8.73 6.39 -19.27
CA ASN A 36 -8.20 5.73 -20.46
C ASN A 36 -7.46 4.42 -20.12
N PRO A 37 -8.22 3.32 -19.85
CA PRO A 37 -7.63 2.05 -19.45
C PRO A 37 -6.71 1.44 -20.53
N LYS A 38 -7.01 1.65 -21.81
CA LYS A 38 -6.21 1.11 -22.92
C LYS A 38 -4.80 1.73 -22.93
N ARG A 39 -4.72 3.06 -22.83
CA ARG A 39 -3.43 3.76 -22.76
C ARG A 39 -2.68 3.42 -21.48
N LEU A 40 -3.37 3.42 -20.34
CA LEU A 40 -2.80 3.06 -19.05
C LEU A 40 -2.17 1.66 -19.08
N ASN A 41 -2.90 0.66 -19.58
CA ASN A 41 -2.41 -0.72 -19.66
C ASN A 41 -1.30 -0.93 -20.70
N ARG A 42 -1.14 -0.03 -21.67
CA ARG A 42 -0.02 -0.08 -22.63
C ARG A 42 1.24 0.54 -22.05
N SER A 43 1.11 1.69 -21.37
CA SER A 43 2.26 2.52 -21.00
C SER A 43 2.74 2.33 -19.56
N LEU A 44 1.96 1.71 -18.67
CA LEU A 44 2.26 1.69 -17.24
C LEU A 44 2.04 0.30 -16.60
N ARG A 45 2.93 -0.06 -15.68
CA ARG A 45 2.74 -1.18 -14.73
C ARG A 45 2.87 -0.69 -13.31
N ILE A 46 2.23 -1.39 -12.37
CA ILE A 46 2.44 -1.16 -10.94
C ILE A 46 3.34 -2.25 -10.37
N LEU A 47 4.36 -1.86 -9.60
CA LEU A 47 5.10 -2.76 -8.73
C LEU A 47 4.22 -3.04 -7.52
N ARG A 48 3.56 -4.20 -7.54
CA ARG A 48 2.54 -4.59 -6.57
C ARG A 48 3.13 -5.22 -5.31
N ARG A 49 4.26 -5.91 -5.44
CA ARG A 49 4.91 -6.60 -4.32
C ARG A 49 6.42 -6.67 -4.52
N LEU A 50 7.14 -6.39 -3.44
CA LEU A 50 8.56 -6.67 -3.27
C LEU A 50 8.70 -7.53 -2.01
N VAL A 51 9.24 -8.73 -2.16
CA VAL A 51 9.54 -9.63 -1.03
C VAL A 51 11.02 -9.94 -1.08
N ILE A 52 11.70 -9.78 0.06
CA ILE A 52 13.08 -10.21 0.28
C ILE A 52 13.09 -11.13 1.50
N HIS A 53 13.82 -12.23 1.38
CA HIS A 53 14.03 -13.19 2.46
C HIS A 53 14.52 -12.46 3.72
N PRO A 54 13.93 -12.71 4.91
CA PRO A 54 14.26 -11.97 6.14
C PRO A 54 15.76 -11.89 6.44
N ASP A 55 16.47 -13.01 6.30
CA ASP A 55 17.91 -13.13 6.60
C ASP A 55 18.80 -12.26 5.71
N LEU A 56 18.28 -11.84 4.57
CA LEU A 56 18.97 -11.01 3.59
C LEU A 56 18.40 -9.59 3.53
N ARG A 57 17.58 -9.19 4.49
CA ARG A 57 17.17 -7.79 4.61
C ARG A 57 18.32 -6.97 5.17
N GLY A 58 18.42 -5.71 4.74
CA GLY A 58 19.47 -4.80 5.18
C GLY A 58 20.74 -4.79 4.32
N CYS A 59 21.02 -5.84 3.54
CA CYS A 59 22.20 -5.88 2.64
C CYS A 59 21.98 -5.21 1.27
N GLY A 60 20.84 -4.53 1.06
CA GLY A 60 20.58 -3.76 -0.15
C GLY A 60 19.97 -4.53 -1.34
N LEU A 61 19.70 -5.84 -1.21
CA LEU A 61 19.12 -6.63 -2.30
C LEU A 61 17.79 -6.10 -2.83
N GLY A 62 16.97 -5.48 -1.98
CA GLY A 62 15.68 -4.92 -2.39
C GLY A 62 15.82 -3.86 -3.48
N HIS A 63 16.64 -2.83 -3.27
CA HIS A 63 16.79 -1.75 -4.25
C HIS A 63 17.56 -2.23 -5.48
N TYR A 64 18.53 -3.14 -5.30
CA TYR A 64 19.24 -3.78 -6.40
C TYR A 64 18.27 -4.53 -7.34
N LEU A 65 17.40 -5.37 -6.78
CA LEU A 65 16.44 -6.16 -7.53
C LEU A 65 15.44 -5.28 -8.27
N VAL A 66 14.92 -4.24 -7.62
CA VAL A 66 14.01 -3.28 -8.27
C VAL A 66 14.73 -2.56 -9.41
N ARG A 67 15.93 -2.00 -9.17
CA ARG A 67 16.70 -1.27 -10.19
C ARG A 67 16.98 -2.10 -11.43
N LYS A 68 17.30 -3.40 -11.25
CA LYS A 68 17.56 -4.33 -12.36
C LYS A 68 16.30 -4.74 -13.10
N THR A 69 15.15 -4.82 -12.42
CA THR A 69 13.91 -5.30 -13.03
C THR A 69 13.08 -4.19 -13.68
N LEU A 70 13.17 -2.94 -13.22
CA LEU A 70 12.42 -1.80 -13.78
C LEU A 70 12.53 -1.68 -15.32
N PRO A 71 13.72 -1.76 -15.94
CA PRO A 71 13.84 -1.67 -17.41
C PRO A 71 13.29 -2.89 -18.17
N LEU A 72 13.17 -4.05 -17.49
CA LEU A 72 12.72 -5.31 -18.09
C LEU A 72 11.20 -5.43 -18.19
N VAL A 73 10.45 -4.54 -17.53
CA VAL A 73 8.98 -4.57 -17.50
C VAL A 73 8.36 -4.28 -18.89
N GLY A 74 9.12 -3.62 -19.78
CA GLY A 74 8.66 -3.33 -21.14
C GLY A 74 7.69 -2.15 -21.27
N THR A 75 7.43 -1.41 -20.18
CA THR A 75 6.58 -0.22 -20.18
C THR A 75 7.37 1.06 -19.97
N GLU A 76 6.81 2.19 -20.43
CA GLU A 76 7.41 3.52 -20.28
C GLU A 76 7.44 3.97 -18.81
N TYR A 77 6.39 3.63 -18.06
CA TYR A 77 6.23 3.97 -16.66
C TYR A 77 6.11 2.72 -15.79
N VAL A 78 6.67 2.82 -14.58
CA VAL A 78 6.38 1.90 -13.48
C VAL A 78 6.04 2.71 -12.24
N GLU A 79 4.89 2.42 -11.63
CA GLU A 79 4.47 3.08 -10.39
C GLU A 79 4.56 2.14 -9.18
N CYS A 80 4.67 2.70 -7.98
CA CYS A 80 4.61 1.93 -6.74
C CYS A 80 3.93 2.75 -5.62
N LEU A 81 3.12 2.08 -4.80
CA LEU A 81 2.61 2.59 -3.54
C LEU A 81 3.26 1.82 -2.40
N ALA A 82 4.07 2.51 -1.58
CA ALA A 82 4.77 1.87 -0.48
C ALA A 82 4.32 2.43 0.87
N ALA A 83 3.68 1.58 1.68
CA ALA A 83 3.34 1.92 3.06
C ALA A 83 4.57 2.20 3.94
N MET A 84 5.73 1.60 3.60
CA MET A 84 7.00 1.79 4.30
C MET A 84 7.92 2.82 3.65
N GLY A 85 7.45 3.55 2.63
CA GLY A 85 8.30 4.47 1.86
C GLY A 85 8.89 5.61 2.70
N GLU A 86 8.26 5.98 3.81
CA GLU A 86 8.81 6.97 4.74
C GLU A 86 10.02 6.47 5.54
N PHE A 87 10.08 5.17 5.79
CA PHE A 87 11.10 4.58 6.67
C PHE A 87 12.25 3.96 5.89
N ASN A 88 11.98 3.47 4.67
CA ASN A 88 12.98 2.76 3.88
C ASN A 88 13.04 3.26 2.43
N PRO A 89 14.15 3.91 2.02
CA PRO A 89 14.29 4.52 0.70
C PRO A 89 14.64 3.50 -0.40
N VAL A 90 14.04 2.30 -0.36
CA VAL A 90 14.33 1.21 -1.31
C VAL A 90 14.08 1.65 -2.75
N PHE A 91 12.98 2.38 -2.97
CA PHE A 91 12.52 2.74 -4.31
C PHE A 91 13.29 3.95 -4.87
N GLU A 92 13.62 4.93 -4.02
CA GLU A 92 14.50 6.05 -4.36
C GLU A 92 15.89 5.54 -4.75
N LYS A 93 16.48 4.65 -3.95
CA LYS A 93 17.78 4.01 -4.26
C LYS A 93 17.73 3.14 -5.52
N ALA A 94 16.54 2.64 -5.89
CA ALA A 94 16.33 1.92 -7.14
C ALA A 94 16.18 2.84 -8.37
N GLY A 95 16.11 4.16 -8.15
CA GLY A 95 15.97 5.18 -9.20
C GLY A 95 14.53 5.61 -9.47
N MET A 96 13.56 5.26 -8.62
CA MET A 96 12.20 5.78 -8.70
C MET A 96 12.13 7.18 -8.08
N GLN A 97 11.31 8.06 -8.64
CA GLN A 97 11.07 9.38 -8.09
C GLN A 97 9.95 9.34 -7.04
N ARG A 98 10.21 9.87 -5.85
CA ARG A 98 9.17 10.13 -4.84
C ARG A 98 8.33 11.32 -5.28
N ILE A 99 7.05 11.08 -5.58
CA ILE A 99 6.14 12.13 -6.06
C ILE A 99 5.38 12.78 -4.88
N GLY A 100 4.98 11.98 -3.90
CA GLY A 100 4.20 12.47 -2.77
C GLY A 100 3.70 11.35 -1.89
N GLN A 101 2.89 11.70 -0.90
CA GLN A 101 2.28 10.77 0.04
C GLN A 101 0.77 10.86 -0.06
N TYR A 102 0.11 9.72 0.09
CA TYR A 102 -1.34 9.69 0.14
C TYR A 102 -1.84 10.14 1.51
N ASP A 103 -2.75 11.11 1.51
CA ASP A 103 -3.38 11.59 2.73
C ASP A 103 -4.48 10.66 3.23
N ILE A 104 -4.72 10.71 4.53
CA ILE A 104 -5.78 9.94 5.17
C ILE A 104 -7.12 10.41 4.59
N PRO A 105 -7.96 9.52 4.03
CA PRO A 105 -9.29 9.89 3.54
C PRO A 105 -10.13 10.58 4.61
N GLU A 106 -10.94 11.56 4.24
CA GLU A 106 -11.78 12.33 5.17
C GLU A 106 -12.65 11.43 6.07
N LYS A 107 -13.23 10.36 5.52
CA LYS A 107 -13.99 9.38 6.32
C LYS A 107 -13.18 8.75 7.45
N ARG A 108 -11.89 8.48 7.21
CA ARG A 108 -11.00 7.92 8.24
C ARG A 108 -10.56 8.98 9.25
N LYS A 109 -10.37 10.24 8.81
CA LYS A 109 -10.13 11.37 9.72
C LYS A 109 -11.32 11.57 10.67
N ALA A 110 -12.54 11.62 10.14
CA ALA A 110 -13.76 11.72 10.93
C ALA A 110 -13.92 10.56 11.92
N ALA A 111 -13.55 9.34 11.52
CA ALA A 111 -13.55 8.19 12.45
C ALA A 111 -12.50 8.34 13.57
N LEU A 112 -11.33 8.92 13.29
CA LEU A 112 -10.32 9.21 14.31
C LEU A 112 -10.76 10.31 15.27
N GLU A 113 -11.38 11.37 14.75
CA GLU A 113 -11.96 12.46 15.56
C GLU A 113 -13.06 11.91 16.47
N ALA A 114 -14.00 11.13 15.95
CA ALA A 114 -15.06 10.52 16.75
C ALA A 114 -14.53 9.57 17.84
N LEU A 115 -13.38 8.92 17.64
CA LEU A 115 -12.73 8.13 18.69
C LEU A 115 -12.04 9.00 19.73
N ARG A 116 -11.39 10.10 19.30
CA ARG A 116 -10.76 11.08 20.21
C ARG A 116 -11.78 11.74 21.12
N ASP A 117 -12.96 12.09 20.61
CA ASP A 117 -14.06 12.65 21.39
C ASP A 117 -14.58 11.69 22.47
N MET A 118 -14.33 10.38 22.31
CA MET A 118 -14.67 9.33 23.28
C MET A 118 -13.50 8.95 24.20
N ASP A 119 -12.40 9.71 24.16
CA ASP A 119 -11.14 9.43 24.86
C ASP A 119 -10.60 8.02 24.53
N VAL A 120 -10.65 7.67 23.24
CA VAL A 120 -10.16 6.39 22.72
C VAL A 120 -8.98 6.65 21.79
N ASP A 121 -7.78 6.30 22.25
CA ASP A 121 -6.59 6.26 21.40
C ASP A 121 -6.44 4.89 20.73
N PRO A 122 -6.52 4.81 19.39
CA PRO A 122 -6.29 3.57 18.65
C PRO A 122 -4.92 2.93 18.91
N ASN A 123 -3.89 3.71 19.23
CA ASN A 123 -2.53 3.21 19.47
C ASN A 123 -2.33 2.65 20.90
N SER A 124 -3.23 2.99 21.82
CA SER A 124 -3.15 2.54 23.22
C SER A 124 -3.28 1.03 23.37
N ARG A 125 -2.55 0.44 24.34
CA ARG A 125 -2.60 -1.00 24.62
C ARG A 125 -4.01 -1.49 24.99
N VAL A 126 -4.84 -0.63 25.58
CA VAL A 126 -6.21 -0.99 25.99
C VAL A 126 -7.23 -0.91 24.87
N PHE A 127 -6.86 -0.43 23.68
CA PHE A 127 -7.79 -0.25 22.56
C PHE A 127 -8.56 -1.53 22.19
N PRO A 128 -7.97 -2.74 22.09
CA PRO A 128 -8.75 -3.96 21.85
C PRO A 128 -9.81 -4.25 22.92
N MET A 129 -9.52 -3.89 24.18
CA MET A 129 -10.49 -4.00 25.28
C MET A 129 -11.61 -2.97 25.12
N GLN A 130 -11.29 -1.74 24.73
CA GLN A 130 -12.28 -0.70 24.45
C GLN A 130 -13.19 -1.07 23.26
N VAL A 131 -12.64 -1.66 22.20
CA VAL A 131 -13.40 -2.20 21.05
C VAL A 131 -14.32 -3.36 21.50
N CYS A 132 -13.90 -4.15 22.47
CA CYS A 132 -14.74 -5.23 23.01
C CYS A 132 -15.88 -4.68 23.90
N ARG A 133 -15.58 -3.75 24.81
CA ARG A 133 -16.49 -3.29 25.87
C ARG A 133 -17.42 -2.15 25.45
N ARG A 134 -16.98 -1.27 24.53
CA ARG A 134 -17.74 -0.08 24.13
C ARG A 134 -18.38 -0.32 22.76
N ARG A 135 -19.71 -0.54 22.73
CA ARG A 135 -20.47 -0.81 21.50
C ARG A 135 -20.25 0.26 20.42
N ARG A 136 -20.30 1.54 20.78
CA ARG A 136 -20.13 2.66 19.85
C ARG A 136 -18.74 2.70 19.21
N VAL A 137 -17.69 2.38 19.97
CA VAL A 137 -16.30 2.24 19.46
C VAL A 137 -16.22 1.08 18.47
N ARG A 138 -16.84 -0.06 18.81
CA ARG A 138 -16.89 -1.23 17.93
C ARG A 138 -17.56 -0.90 16.61
N GLU A 139 -18.66 -0.17 16.61
CA GLU A 139 -19.39 0.23 15.41
C GLU A 139 -18.55 1.10 14.47
N ILE A 140 -17.88 2.13 15.01
CA ILE A 140 -16.96 3.00 14.24
C ILE A 140 -15.83 2.18 13.62
N VAL A 141 -15.17 1.36 14.43
CA VAL A 141 -14.04 0.52 14.00
C VAL A 141 -14.48 -0.48 12.93
N SER A 142 -15.61 -1.15 13.14
CA SER A 142 -16.13 -2.16 12.22
C SER A 142 -16.52 -1.54 10.89
N ARG A 143 -17.10 -0.33 10.89
CA ARG A 143 -17.46 0.39 9.67
C ARG A 143 -16.23 0.75 8.82
N VAL A 144 -15.17 1.26 9.45
CA VAL A 144 -13.93 1.60 8.73
C VAL A 144 -13.26 0.34 8.15
N VAL A 145 -13.23 -0.74 8.92
CA VAL A 145 -12.65 -2.02 8.46
C VAL A 145 -13.52 -2.64 7.36
N TYR A 146 -14.84 -2.52 7.46
CA TYR A 146 -15.78 -2.94 6.42
C TYR A 146 -15.57 -2.19 5.11
N ASP A 147 -15.58 -0.85 5.16
CA ASP A 147 -15.36 -0.01 3.98
C ASP A 147 -14.03 -0.35 3.30
N TRP A 148 -12.99 -0.65 4.09
CA TRP A 148 -11.71 -1.10 3.58
C TRP A 148 -11.77 -2.48 2.91
N TYR A 149 -12.40 -3.47 3.55
CA TYR A 149 -12.56 -4.79 2.94
C TYR A 149 -13.39 -4.73 1.67
N ALA A 150 -14.51 -4.00 1.67
CA ALA A 150 -15.35 -3.82 0.49
C ALA A 150 -14.58 -3.19 -0.69
N ALA A 151 -13.66 -2.26 -0.40
CA ALA A 151 -12.83 -1.62 -1.41
C ALA A 151 -11.64 -2.47 -1.90
N THR A 152 -11.19 -3.46 -1.13
CA THR A 152 -9.95 -4.20 -1.41
C THR A 152 -10.13 -5.68 -1.70
N THR A 153 -11.25 -6.28 -1.30
CA THR A 153 -11.54 -7.71 -1.39
C THR A 153 -13.05 -7.97 -1.57
N GLY A 154 -13.44 -9.04 -2.26
CA GLY A 154 -14.83 -9.48 -2.28
C GLY A 154 -15.29 -10.02 -0.91
N GLY A 155 -16.53 -9.73 -0.51
CA GLY A 155 -17.20 -10.35 0.66
C GLY A 155 -16.99 -9.65 2.01
N GLY A 156 -17.00 -8.31 2.05
CA GLY A 156 -16.67 -7.50 3.24
C GLY A 156 -17.53 -7.78 4.49
N GLU A 157 -18.85 -8.00 4.35
CA GLU A 157 -19.76 -8.14 5.51
C GLU A 157 -19.48 -9.43 6.30
N CYS A 158 -19.42 -10.57 5.60
CA CYS A 158 -19.18 -11.87 6.21
C CYS A 158 -17.82 -11.96 6.90
N ARG A 159 -16.82 -11.20 6.43
CA ARG A 159 -15.49 -11.20 7.05
C ARG A 159 -15.47 -10.40 8.33
N VAL A 160 -15.97 -9.16 8.32
CA VAL A 160 -15.97 -8.29 9.52
C VAL A 160 -16.78 -8.90 10.66
N ALA A 161 -17.94 -9.49 10.35
CA ALA A 161 -18.80 -10.13 11.34
C ALA A 161 -18.13 -11.32 12.07
N ARG A 162 -17.18 -11.99 11.42
CA ARG A 162 -16.45 -13.16 11.96
C ARG A 162 -15.18 -12.78 12.73
N GLN A 163 -14.78 -11.51 12.76
CA GLN A 163 -13.53 -11.11 13.41
C GLN A 163 -13.69 -10.91 14.91
N SER A 164 -12.69 -11.38 15.66
CA SER A 164 -12.58 -11.07 17.08
C SER A 164 -12.32 -9.57 17.29
N PRO A 165 -12.71 -8.99 18.45
CA PRO A 165 -12.42 -7.59 18.76
C PRO A 165 -10.93 -7.22 18.66
N ARG A 166 -10.05 -8.18 18.96
CA ARG A 166 -8.59 -8.01 18.82
C ARG A 166 -8.17 -7.88 17.36
N LEU A 167 -8.69 -8.74 16.49
CA LEU A 167 -8.37 -8.69 15.06
C LEU A 167 -8.92 -7.41 14.42
N LEU A 168 -10.15 -7.01 14.76
CA LEU A 168 -10.74 -5.74 14.30
C LEU A 168 -9.87 -4.55 14.69
N ALA A 169 -9.43 -4.50 15.95
CA ALA A 169 -8.56 -3.44 16.44
C ALA A 169 -7.21 -3.41 15.69
N GLN A 170 -6.62 -4.58 15.44
CA GLN A 170 -5.35 -4.69 14.71
C GLN A 170 -5.49 -4.27 13.25
N THR A 171 -6.54 -4.73 12.56
CA THR A 171 -6.82 -4.32 11.17
C THR A 171 -7.09 -2.83 11.09
N PHE A 172 -7.89 -2.29 12.01
CA PHE A 172 -8.17 -0.85 12.07
C PHE A 172 -6.88 -0.03 12.18
N ARG A 173 -5.97 -0.37 13.10
CA ARG A 173 -4.65 0.27 13.23
C ARG A 173 -3.88 0.29 11.92
N GLY A 174 -3.81 -0.86 11.24
CA GLY A 174 -3.13 -0.96 9.95
C GLY A 174 -3.75 -0.06 8.88
N VAL A 175 -5.08 0.09 8.88
CA VAL A 175 -5.81 0.91 7.91
C VAL A 175 -5.68 2.41 8.21
N ILE A 176 -5.77 2.84 9.47
CA ILE A 176 -5.71 4.27 9.83
C ILE A 176 -4.30 4.86 9.68
N CYS A 177 -3.26 4.07 9.99
CA CYS A 177 -1.87 4.54 9.94
C CYS A 177 -1.26 4.45 8.53
N SER A 178 -1.97 3.84 7.58
CA SER A 178 -1.44 3.67 6.22
C SER A 178 -1.47 4.98 5.44
N ARG A 179 -0.30 5.59 5.29
CA ARG A 179 -0.05 6.76 4.43
C ARG A 179 1.00 6.40 3.38
N PRO A 180 0.64 5.61 2.37
CA PRO A 180 1.60 5.11 1.40
C PRO A 180 2.23 6.25 0.61
N VAL A 181 3.54 6.15 0.41
CA VAL A 181 4.30 7.03 -0.48
C VAL A 181 4.14 6.54 -1.92
N TYR A 182 3.88 7.48 -2.83
CA TYR A 182 3.75 7.22 -4.26
C TYR A 182 5.07 7.48 -4.96
N TYR A 183 5.50 6.47 -5.72
CA TYR A 183 6.71 6.48 -6.53
C TYR A 183 6.37 6.31 -7.98
N LEU A 184 7.08 7.05 -8.83
CA LEU A 184 7.00 6.93 -10.27
C LEU A 184 8.40 6.76 -10.85
N TRP A 185 8.57 5.75 -11.69
CA TRP A 185 9.75 5.55 -12.50
C TRP A 185 9.38 5.74 -13.96
N ARG A 186 10.22 6.46 -14.70
CA ARG A 186 10.10 6.66 -16.13
C ARG A 186 11.34 6.07 -16.80
N LYS A 187 11.13 5.27 -17.84
CA LYS A 187 12.21 4.76 -18.67
C LYS A 187 12.94 5.96 -19.30
N LYS A 188 14.25 6.04 -19.07
CA LYS A 188 15.09 6.99 -19.80
C LYS A 188 15.14 6.52 -21.25
N THR A 189 14.58 7.32 -22.16
CA THR A 189 14.80 7.11 -23.59
C THR A 189 16.30 7.29 -23.81
N ALA A 190 16.98 6.28 -24.37
CA ALA A 190 18.34 6.48 -24.84
C ALA A 190 18.29 7.60 -25.89
N ALA A 191 19.01 8.69 -25.61
CA ALA A 191 19.32 9.70 -26.61
C ALA A 191 20.42 9.16 -27.52
#